data_AF-A0A2V9DE20-F1
#
_entry.id   AF-A0A2V9DE20-F1
#
_cell.length_a   1.000
_cell.length_b   1.000
_cell.length_c   1.000
_cell.angle_alpha   90.00
_cell.angle_beta   90.00
_cell.angle_gamma   90.00
#
_symmetry.space_group_name_H-M   'P 1'
#
loop_
_entity.id
_entity.type
_entity.pdbx_description
1 polymer ?
#
loop_
_entity_poly.entity_id
_entity_poly.type
_entity_poly.pdbx_seq_one_letter_code
_entity_poly.pdbx_strand_id
1 'polypeptide(L)' 'MKKRRKTKFGKDKRRKHRHWQVTVYYHDGEKFGRVYTDRAKAAKFAERQKKSPVVKATRVVQIS' A
#
# COMPACT_ATOMS: atom_id res chain seq x y z
N MET A 1 -31.77 -8.87 3.91
CA MET A 1 -30.45 -8.43 4.44
C MET A 1 -29.40 -9.51 4.16
N LYS A 2 -28.32 -9.22 3.42
CA LYS A 2 -27.24 -10.19 3.13
C LYS A 2 -26.50 -10.55 4.43
N LYS A 3 -26.66 -11.81 4.90
CA LYS A 3 -25.91 -12.35 6.06
C LYS A 3 -24.42 -12.27 5.78
N ARG A 4 -23.69 -11.45 6.55
CA ARG A 4 -22.21 -11.37 6.49
C ARG A 4 -21.62 -12.75 6.85
N ARG A 5 -20.93 -13.38 5.90
CA ARG A 5 -20.20 -14.65 6.13
C ARG A 5 -19.22 -14.47 7.29
N LYS A 6 -19.36 -15.27 8.35
CA LYS A 6 -18.38 -15.37 9.44
C LYS A 6 -17.11 -15.98 8.85
N THR A 7 -16.10 -15.17 8.66
CA THR A 7 -14.77 -15.66 8.26
C THR A 7 -14.03 -16.21 9.47
N LYS A 8 -13.14 -17.20 9.27
CA LYS A 8 -12.32 -17.84 10.33
C LYS A 8 -11.52 -16.85 11.22
N PHE A 9 -11.39 -15.59 10.80
CA PHE A 9 -10.66 -14.52 11.47
C PHE A 9 -11.51 -13.62 12.41
N GLY A 10 -12.77 -13.98 12.69
CA GLY A 10 -13.55 -13.38 13.78
C GLY A 10 -13.66 -11.84 13.77
N LYS A 11 -13.22 -11.20 14.86
CA LYS A 11 -13.27 -9.74 15.11
C LYS A 11 -11.96 -9.01 14.75
N ASP A 12 -11.07 -9.62 13.95
CA ASP A 12 -9.76 -9.03 13.66
C ASP A 12 -9.90 -7.62 13.05
N LYS A 13 -9.53 -6.61 13.85
CA LYS A 13 -9.64 -5.20 13.46
C LYS A 13 -8.72 -4.87 12.28
N ARG A 14 -7.66 -5.66 12.05
CA ARG A 14 -6.72 -5.47 10.93
C ARG A 14 -7.42 -5.54 9.57
N ARG A 15 -8.51 -6.29 9.45
CA ARG A 15 -9.34 -6.37 8.23
C ARG A 15 -10.19 -5.14 7.92
N LYS A 16 -10.40 -4.23 8.87
CA LYS A 16 -11.19 -3.01 8.61
C LYS A 16 -10.39 -1.94 7.89
N HIS A 17 -9.07 -2.05 7.85
CA HIS A 17 -8.22 -1.07 7.20
C HIS A 17 -8.15 -1.33 5.70
N ARG A 18 -8.35 -0.27 4.92
CA ARG A 18 -7.97 -0.29 3.50
C ARG A 18 -6.45 -0.35 3.44
N HIS A 19 -5.91 -1.29 2.69
CA HIS A 19 -4.48 -1.43 2.53
C HIS A 19 -4.05 -0.72 1.25
N TRP A 20 -2.93 -0.02 1.33
CA TRP A 20 -2.34 0.76 0.26
C TRP A 20 -0.91 0.29 0.03
N GLN A 21 -0.65 -0.32 -1.12
CA GLN A 21 0.69 -0.71 -1.53
C GLN A 21 1.36 0.47 -2.25
N VAL A 22 2.57 0.79 -1.84
CA VAL A 22 3.50 1.63 -2.58
C VAL A 22 4.50 0.73 -3.29
N THR A 23 4.66 0.93 -4.58
CA THR A 23 5.74 0.34 -5.39
C THR A 23 6.69 1.45 -5.81
N VAL A 24 7.98 1.26 -5.55
CA VAL A 24 9.07 2.12 -6.03
C VAL A 24 9.77 1.38 -7.16
N TYR A 25 9.98 2.07 -8.27
CA TYR A 25 10.72 1.57 -9.43
C TYR A 25 12.04 2.33 -9.51
N TYR A 26 13.15 1.61 -9.48
CA TYR A 26 14.49 2.19 -9.58
C TYR A 26 14.96 2.24 -11.04
N HIS A 27 16.03 3.00 -11.30
CA HIS A 27 16.59 3.15 -12.65
C HIS A 27 17.26 1.88 -13.19
N ASP A 28 17.77 1.03 -12.30
CA ASP A 28 18.36 -0.30 -12.59
C ASP A 28 17.30 -1.37 -12.94
N GLY A 29 16.01 -1.06 -12.81
CA GLY A 29 14.92 -1.99 -13.06
C GLY A 29 14.44 -2.75 -11.82
N GLU A 30 15.12 -2.63 -10.68
CA GLU A 30 14.67 -3.19 -9.42
C GLU A 30 13.40 -2.50 -8.91
N LYS A 31 12.66 -3.23 -8.06
CA LYS A 31 11.38 -2.76 -7.52
C LYS A 31 11.30 -3.05 -6.02
N PHE A 32 10.87 -2.05 -5.26
CA PHE A 32 10.61 -2.17 -3.83
C PHE A 32 9.12 -2.00 -3.53
N GLY A 33 8.56 -2.84 -2.66
CA GLY A 33 7.16 -2.82 -2.26
C GLY A 33 6.98 -2.59 -0.77
N ARG A 34 6.07 -1.68 -0.38
CA ARG A 34 5.69 -1.46 1.02
C ARG A 34 4.19 -1.23 1.17
N VAL A 35 3.58 -1.87 2.16
CA VAL A 35 2.13 -1.75 2.43
C VAL A 35 1.87 -0.85 3.64
N TYR A 36 0.86 0.00 3.53
CA TYR A 36 0.35 0.87 4.57
C TYR A 36 -1.14 0.61 4.80
N THR A 37 -1.62 0.86 6.00
CA THR A 37 -3.06 0.87 6.34
C THR A 37 -3.71 2.25 6.16
N ASP A 38 -2.89 3.27 5.85
CA ASP A 38 -3.29 4.66 5.71
C ASP A 38 -2.81 5.22 4.36
N ARG A 39 -3.73 5.83 3.60
CA ARG A 39 -3.46 6.36 2.27
C ARG A 39 -2.50 7.56 2.30
N ALA A 40 -2.65 8.45 3.27
CA ALA A 40 -1.85 9.66 3.37
C ALA A 40 -0.40 9.32 3.71
N LYS A 41 -0.16 8.33 4.59
CA LYS A 41 1.18 7.81 4.87
C LYS A 41 1.81 7.16 3.63
N ALA A 42 1.04 6.36 2.88
CA ALA A 42 1.50 5.77 1.62
C ALA A 42 1.89 6.85 0.60
N ALA A 43 1.04 7.86 0.42
CA ALA A 43 1.29 8.97 -0.51
C ALA A 43 2.52 9.80 -0.10
N LYS A 44 2.65 10.17 1.19
CA LYS A 44 3.80 10.92 1.69
C LYS A 44 5.12 10.17 1.48
N PHE A 45 5.12 8.85 1.67
CA PHE A 45 6.29 8.02 1.37
C PHE A 45 6.61 8.02 -0.13
N ALA A 46 5.60 7.82 -1.00
CA ALA A 46 5.78 7.85 -2.45
C ALA A 46 6.34 9.20 -2.95
N GLU A 47 5.81 10.32 -2.44
CA GLU A 47 6.31 11.67 -2.76
C GLU A 47 7.75 11.90 -2.30
N ARG A 48 8.11 11.38 -1.12
CA ARG A 48 9.51 11.44 -0.65
C ARG A 48 10.43 10.64 -1.57
N GLN A 49 10.00 9.45 -2.02
CA GLN A 49 10.82 8.61 -2.89
C GLN A 49 10.99 9.21 -4.29
N LYS A 50 9.98 9.91 -4.84
CA LYS A 50 10.11 10.63 -6.12
C LYS A 50 11.22 11.69 -6.14
N LYS A 51 11.60 12.23 -4.98
CA LYS A 51 12.69 13.21 -4.87
C LYS A 51 14.08 12.59 -4.96
N SER A 52 14.17 11.27 -4.88
CA SER A 52 15.45 10.54 -4.91
C SER A 52 15.94 10.38 -6.36
N PRO A 53 17.20 10.67 -6.67
CA PRO A 53 17.74 10.56 -8.03
C PRO A 53 17.83 9.10 -8.53
N VAL A 54 17.84 8.12 -7.62
CA VAL A 54 17.88 6.70 -8.00
C VAL A 54 16.48 6.13 -8.32
N VAL A 55 15.42 6.87 -8.00
CA VAL A 55 14.04 6.42 -8.20
C VAL A 55 13.52 6.93 -9.53
N LYS A 56 13.13 5.99 -10.40
CA LYS A 56 12.51 6.29 -11.69
C LYS A 56 11.04 6.67 -11.55
N ALA A 57 10.29 5.94 -10.74
CA ALA A 57 8.86 6.17 -10.55
C ALA A 57 8.34 5.58 -9.24
N THR A 58 7.17 6.06 -8.81
CA THR A 58 6.43 5.45 -7.71
C THR A 58 4.97 5.25 -8.07
N ARG A 59 4.34 4.22 -7.52
CA ARG A 59 2.91 3.90 -7.72
C ARG A 59 2.26 3.57 -6.38
N VAL A 60 1.07 4.11 -6.14
CA VAL A 60 0.27 3.80 -4.94
C VAL A 60 -1.05 3.16 -5.37
N VAL A 61 -1.37 1.98 -4.84
CA VAL A 61 -2.58 1.22 -5.20
C VAL A 61 -3.28 0.72 -3.94
N GLN A 62 -4.61 0.86 -3.89
CA GLN A 62 -5.41 0.21 -2.86
C GLN A 62 -5.54 -1.29 -3.18
N ILE A 63 -5.16 -2.16 -2.24
CA ILE A 63 -5.13 -3.63 -2.42
C ILE A 63 -6.18 -4.37 -1.58
N SER A 64 -6.95 -3.66 -0.75
CA SER A 64 -8.01 -4.21 0.11
C SER A 64 -9.17 -3.25 0.30
#